data_AF-A0A2V5T3M4-F1
#
_entry.id   AF-A0A2V5T3M4-F1
#
_cell.length_a   1.000
_cell.length_b   1.000
_cell.length_c   1.000
_cell.angle_alpha   90.00
_cell.angle_beta   90.00
_cell.angle_gamma   90.00
#
_symmetry.space_group_name_H-M   'P 1'
#
loop_
_entity.id
_entity.type
_entity.pdbx_description
1 polymer ?
#
loop_
_entity_poly.entity_id
_entity_poly.type
_entity_poly.pdbx_seq_one_letter_code
_entity_poly.pdbx_strand_id
1 'polypeptide(L)'
;MNRKDQISRDKDRTGVIDVIAEDAKTGEVVLVMNEPNEWGGSDEQLLALQERFNAYVSFLLDGEMAEAHPELAGKPARIELRCAHTPDARALELLALIHDRLGFQEIKLEVVVRNDEIRMPNGESMTKPK
;
A
#
# COMPACT_ATOMS: atom_id res chain seq x y z
N MET A 1 -40.39 18.13 -6.06
CA MET A 1 -39.24 17.75 -5.22
C MET A 1 -39.42 16.32 -4.74
N ASN A 2 -38.64 15.36 -5.24
CA ASN A 2 -38.39 14.12 -4.49
C ASN A 2 -37.11 13.47 -5.03
N ARG A 3 -36.01 13.63 -4.27
CA ARG A 3 -34.70 13.06 -4.60
C ARG A 3 -34.81 11.54 -4.43
N LYS A 4 -35.05 10.85 -5.54
CA LYS A 4 -34.92 9.40 -5.61
C LYS A 4 -33.44 9.04 -5.58
N ASP A 5 -33.09 8.16 -4.65
CA ASP A 5 -32.08 7.12 -4.83
C ASP A 5 -30.68 7.57 -5.27
N GLN A 6 -29.90 8.11 -4.33
CA GLN A 6 -28.45 8.22 -4.47
C GLN A 6 -27.76 7.48 -3.32
N ILE A 7 -28.12 6.21 -3.09
CA ILE A 7 -27.42 5.35 -2.13
C ILE A 7 -27.32 3.95 -2.75
N SER A 8 -26.49 3.83 -3.78
CA SER A 8 -26.11 2.54 -4.39
C SER A 8 -24.74 2.62 -5.05
N ARG A 9 -23.77 3.22 -4.35
CA ARG A 9 -22.36 3.18 -4.74
C ARG A 9 -21.42 2.99 -3.54
N ASP A 10 -21.93 2.37 -2.49
CA ASP A 10 -21.21 2.06 -1.26
C ASP A 10 -21.09 0.54 -1.11
N LYS A 11 -20.47 -0.11 -2.10
CA LYS A 11 -20.20 -1.55 -2.01
C LYS A 11 -18.98 -2.02 -2.79
N ASP A 12 -18.12 -1.10 -3.19
CA ASP A 12 -16.91 -1.42 -3.98
C ASP A 12 -15.72 -0.48 -3.67
N ARG A 13 -15.63 0.02 -2.42
CA ARG A 13 -14.46 0.83 -2.00
C ARG A 13 -13.72 0.25 -0.78
N THR A 14 -14.38 -0.61 -0.02
CA THR A 14 -13.80 -1.31 1.13
C THR A 14 -12.88 -2.48 0.74
N GLY A 15 -12.75 -2.80 -0.55
CA GLY A 15 -11.91 -3.90 -1.04
C GLY A 15 -10.47 -3.51 -1.41
N VAL A 16 -10.08 -2.25 -1.22
CA VAL A 16 -8.77 -1.74 -1.70
C VAL A 16 -7.73 -1.73 -0.59
N ILE A 17 -8.14 -1.55 0.67
CA ILE A 17 -7.22 -1.56 1.81
C ILE A 17 -6.89 -2.99 2.18
N ASP A 18 -5.63 -3.40 2.03
CA ASP A 18 -5.22 -4.77 2.34
C ASP A 18 -5.23 -5.01 3.85
N VAL A 19 -4.57 -4.12 4.61
CA VAL A 19 -4.42 -4.22 6.06
C VAL A 19 -4.35 -2.83 6.69
N ILE A 20 -5.09 -2.64 7.78
CA ILE A 20 -4.98 -1.50 8.68
C ILE A 20 -4.39 -2.02 9.99
N ALA A 21 -3.33 -1.37 10.46
CA ALA A 21 -2.70 -1.66 11.74
C ALA A 21 -2.47 -0.35 12.50
N GLU A 22 -2.31 -0.44 13.81
CA GLU A 22 -1.83 0.67 14.63
C GLU A 22 -0.39 0.37 15.04
N ASP A 23 0.51 1.33 14.84
CA ASP A 23 1.83 1.25 15.43
C ASP A 23 1.74 1.60 16.92
N ALA A 24 1.84 0.60 17.78
CA ALA A 24 1.75 0.79 19.23
C ALA A 24 2.91 1.63 19.82
N LYS A 25 3.99 1.88 19.07
CA LYS A 25 5.14 2.67 19.56
C LYS A 25 4.95 4.15 19.29
N THR A 26 4.48 4.51 18.10
CA THR A 26 4.28 5.90 17.67
C THR A 26 2.83 6.36 17.79
N GLY A 27 1.89 5.44 17.90
CA GLY A 27 0.46 5.71 17.88
C GLY A 27 -0.04 6.10 16.50
N GLU A 28 0.66 5.70 15.43
CA GLU A 28 0.30 6.04 14.05
C GLU A 28 -0.53 4.92 13.41
N VAL A 29 -1.45 5.29 12.53
CA VAL A 29 -2.21 4.35 11.72
C VAL A 29 -1.36 3.90 10.56
N VAL A 30 -1.08 2.61 10.45
CA VAL A 30 -0.30 2.01 9.39
C VAL A 30 -1.22 1.29 8.42
N LEU A 31 -1.32 1.79 7.19
CA LEU A 31 -2.07 1.18 6.10
C LEU A 31 -1.07 0.43 5.24
N VAL A 32 -1.09 -0.90 5.32
CA VAL A 32 -0.17 -1.73 4.56
C VAL A 32 -0.81 -2.06 3.23
N MET A 33 -0.11 -1.76 2.14
CA MET A 33 -0.46 -2.14 0.78
C MET A 33 0.51 -3.23 0.32
N ASN A 34 0.01 -4.41 -0.05
CA ASN A 34 0.88 -5.46 -0.58
C ASN A 34 0.90 -5.39 -2.10
N GLU A 35 2.11 -5.37 -2.66
CA GLU A 35 2.35 -5.49 -4.10
C GLU A 35 3.19 -6.75 -4.34
N PRO A 36 2.52 -7.91 -4.50
CA PRO A 36 3.20 -9.17 -4.77
C PRO A 36 3.66 -9.31 -6.22
N ASN A 37 3.18 -8.45 -7.13
CA ASN A 37 3.49 -8.54 -8.54
C ASN A 37 4.91 -8.04 -8.84
N GLU A 38 5.53 -8.63 -9.85
CA GLU A 38 6.77 -8.12 -10.44
C GLU A 38 6.51 -6.77 -11.09
N TRP A 39 7.45 -5.85 -10.95
CA TRP A 39 7.34 -4.55 -11.59
C TRP A 39 7.72 -4.70 -13.06
N GLY A 40 6.74 -4.51 -13.94
CA GLY A 40 6.95 -4.55 -15.40
C GLY A 40 7.09 -3.15 -16.03
N GLY A 41 7.11 -2.09 -15.24
CA GLY A 41 7.08 -0.69 -15.69
C GLY A 41 5.94 -0.29 -16.64
N SER A 42 4.94 -1.15 -16.83
CA SER A 42 3.84 -0.93 -17.78
C SER A 42 2.87 0.14 -17.26
N ASP A 43 2.33 0.94 -18.17
CA ASP A 43 1.43 2.04 -17.83
C ASP A 43 0.20 1.57 -17.05
N GLU A 44 -0.34 0.40 -17.38
CA GLU A 44 -1.46 -0.23 -16.66
C GLU A 44 -1.11 -0.54 -15.20
N GLN A 45 0.10 -1.04 -14.94
CA GLN A 45 0.58 -1.33 -13.59
C GLN A 45 0.79 -0.03 -12.80
N LEU A 46 1.40 0.97 -13.42
CA LEU A 46 1.62 2.28 -12.78
C LEU A 46 0.29 2.97 -12.46
N LEU A 47 -0.69 2.88 -13.38
CA LEU A 47 -2.03 3.40 -13.18
C LEU A 47 -2.72 2.67 -12.03
N ALA A 48 -2.69 1.34 -12.01
CA ALA A 48 -3.29 0.54 -10.95
C ALA A 48 -2.71 0.91 -9.57
N LEU A 49 -1.37 1.06 -9.47
CA LEU A 49 -0.72 1.49 -8.24
C LEU A 49 -1.22 2.88 -7.81
N GLN A 50 -1.27 3.83 -8.74
CA GLN A 50 -1.74 5.18 -8.48
C GLN A 50 -3.21 5.20 -8.04
N GLU A 51 -4.07 4.37 -8.63
CA GLU A 51 -5.47 4.24 -8.21
C GLU A 51 -5.58 3.68 -6.80
N ARG A 52 -4.80 2.65 -6.44
CA ARG A 52 -4.74 2.14 -5.07
C ARG A 52 -4.32 3.24 -4.09
N PHE A 53 -3.27 4.00 -4.38
CA PHE A 53 -2.87 5.12 -3.51
C PHE A 53 -3.95 6.19 -3.38
N ASN A 54 -4.59 6.58 -4.48
CA ASN A 54 -5.69 7.55 -4.42
C ASN A 54 -6.86 7.03 -3.58
N ALA A 55 -7.16 5.73 -3.62
CA ALA A 55 -8.19 5.13 -2.78
C ALA A 55 -7.82 5.20 -1.28
N TYR A 56 -6.58 4.86 -0.91
CA TYR A 56 -6.09 4.94 0.48
C TYR A 56 -6.11 6.38 1.00
N VAL A 57 -5.66 7.32 0.18
CA VAL A 57 -5.68 8.74 0.53
C VAL A 57 -7.11 9.24 0.69
N SER A 58 -8.00 8.90 -0.25
CA SER A 58 -9.41 9.27 -0.14
C SER A 58 -10.04 8.68 1.12
N PHE A 59 -9.72 7.44 1.47
CA PHE A 59 -10.22 6.78 2.69
C PHE A 59 -9.79 7.51 3.97
N LEU A 60 -8.54 8.00 4.01
CA LEU A 60 -8.00 8.77 5.13
C LEU A 60 -8.58 10.18 5.19
N LEU A 61 -8.70 10.86 4.05
CA LEU A 61 -9.13 12.25 3.98
C LEU A 61 -10.65 12.43 4.12
N ASP A 62 -11.45 11.49 3.61
CA ASP A 62 -12.91 11.54 3.69
C ASP A 62 -13.43 11.28 5.12
N GLY A 63 -12.56 10.74 5.99
CA GLY A 63 -12.92 10.38 7.36
C GLY A 63 -13.60 9.02 7.49
N GLU A 64 -13.73 8.25 6.40
CA GLU A 64 -14.25 6.88 6.40
C GLU A 64 -13.48 5.98 7.39
N MET A 65 -12.17 6.21 7.53
CA MET A 65 -11.34 5.56 8.54
C MET A 65 -11.81 5.85 9.98
N ALA A 66 -12.19 7.09 10.29
CA ALA A 66 -12.67 7.47 11.62
C ALA A 66 -14.07 6.92 11.92
N GLU A 67 -14.90 6.70 10.88
CA GLU A 67 -16.21 6.06 11.03
C GLU A 67 -16.07 4.55 11.27
N ALA A 68 -15.19 3.88 10.52
CA ALA A 68 -14.95 2.44 10.66
C ALA A 68 -14.13 2.10 11.92
N HIS A 69 -13.14 2.93 12.24
CA HIS A 69 -12.19 2.75 13.33
C HIS A 69 -12.05 4.05 14.15
N PRO A 70 -13.02 4.36 15.02
CA PRO A 70 -12.98 5.57 15.83
C PRO A 70 -11.79 5.61 16.81
N GLU A 71 -11.21 4.45 17.13
CA GLU A 71 -9.98 4.33 17.92
C GLU A 71 -8.74 4.91 17.22
N LEU A 72 -8.78 5.01 15.88
CA LEU A 72 -7.72 5.50 15.01
C LEU A 72 -7.97 6.95 14.55
N ALA A 73 -9.14 7.51 14.85
CA ALA A 73 -9.54 8.84 14.44
C ALA A 73 -8.59 9.92 14.96
N GLY A 74 -8.13 10.79 14.06
CA GLY A 74 -7.24 11.92 14.40
C GLY A 74 -5.79 11.53 14.67
N LYS A 75 -5.40 10.26 14.48
CA LYS A 75 -4.00 9.82 14.56
C LYS A 75 -3.26 10.05 13.23
N PRO A 76 -1.94 10.24 13.24
CA PRO A 76 -1.17 10.38 12.01
C PRO A 76 -1.24 9.09 11.20
N ALA A 77 -1.39 9.20 9.89
CA ALA A 77 -1.46 8.05 8.99
C ALA A 77 -0.14 7.83 8.25
N ARG A 78 0.21 6.55 8.09
CA ARG A 78 1.37 6.09 7.35
C ARG A 78 0.93 4.99 6.39
N ILE A 79 1.18 5.19 5.11
CA ILE A 79 0.99 4.16 4.09
C ILE A 79 2.30 3.40 3.93
N GLU A 80 2.25 2.08 4.05
CA GLU A 80 3.39 1.20 3.93
C GLU A 80 3.20 0.30 2.70
N LEU A 81 3.96 0.55 1.64
CA LEU A 81 3.95 -0.27 0.44
C LEU A 81 4.94 -1.42 0.59
N ARG A 82 4.43 -2.64 0.69
CA ARG A 82 5.22 -3.88 0.75
C ARG A 82 5.36 -4.48 -0.64
N CYS A 83 6.50 -4.24 -1.27
CA CYS A 83 6.84 -4.82 -2.55
C CYS A 83 7.46 -6.22 -2.35
N ALA A 84 6.97 -7.24 -3.05
CA ALA A 84 7.67 -8.53 -3.10
C ALA A 84 8.93 -8.46 -3.98
N HIS A 85 8.92 -7.59 -4.99
CA HIS A 85 10.02 -7.39 -5.92
C HIS A 85 10.53 -5.95 -5.86
N THR A 86 11.79 -5.75 -6.23
CA THR A 86 12.38 -4.40 -6.32
C THR A 86 11.67 -3.58 -7.40
N PRO A 87 11.14 -2.39 -7.09
CA PRO A 87 10.51 -1.52 -8.09
C PRO A 87 11.50 -1.02 -9.14
N ASP A 88 11.06 -0.99 -10.41
CA ASP A 88 11.84 -0.41 -11.51
C ASP A 88 11.97 1.12 -11.38
N ALA A 89 12.86 1.71 -12.17
CA ALA A 89 13.02 3.17 -12.26
C ALA A 89 11.69 3.93 -12.44
N ARG A 90 10.81 3.45 -13.34
CA ARG A 90 9.50 4.06 -13.60
C ARG A 90 8.57 4.00 -12.38
N ALA A 91 8.58 2.87 -11.66
CA ALA A 91 7.79 2.72 -10.44
C ALA A 91 8.36 3.59 -9.32
N LEU A 92 9.68 3.66 -9.18
CA LEU A 92 10.36 4.55 -8.23
C LEU A 92 10.03 6.03 -8.49
N GLU A 93 10.00 6.47 -9.74
CA GLU A 93 9.59 7.83 -10.10
C GLU A 93 8.14 8.11 -9.67
N LEU A 94 7.22 7.18 -9.94
CA LEU A 94 5.83 7.31 -9.50
C LEU A 94 5.73 7.35 -7.96
N LEU A 95 6.45 6.47 -7.26
CA LEU A 95 6.47 6.44 -5.80
C LEU A 95 7.03 7.73 -5.21
N ALA A 96 8.04 8.33 -5.82
CA ALA A 96 8.58 9.62 -5.40
C ALA A 96 7.55 10.74 -5.53
N LEU A 97 6.79 10.78 -6.64
CA LEU A 97 5.70 11.74 -6.85
C LEU A 97 4.57 11.56 -5.82
N ILE A 98 4.21 10.31 -5.53
CA ILE A 98 3.18 10.00 -4.54
C ILE A 98 3.68 10.35 -3.12
N HIS A 99 4.93 10.05 -2.79
CA HIS A 99 5.56 10.41 -1.51
C HIS A 99 5.46 11.92 -1.25
N ASP A 100 5.86 12.73 -2.23
CA ASP A 100 5.79 14.19 -2.15
C ASP A 100 4.35 14.66 -1.89
N ARG A 101 3.39 14.16 -2.68
CA ARG A 101 1.96 14.47 -2.52
C ARG A 101 1.41 14.10 -1.13
N LEU A 102 1.79 12.93 -0.61
CA LEU A 102 1.35 12.45 0.71
C LEU A 102 1.91 13.32 1.83
N GLY A 103 3.16 13.78 1.70
CA GLY A 103 3.79 14.69 2.66
C GLY A 103 3.01 16.00 2.83
N PHE A 104 2.42 16.54 1.76
CA PHE A 104 1.53 17.71 1.84
C PHE A 104 0.23 17.48 2.60
N GLN A 105 -0.16 16.22 2.81
CA GLN A 105 -1.36 15.83 3.55
C GLN A 105 -1.04 15.30 4.94
N GLU A 106 0.21 15.47 5.41
CA GLU A 106 0.71 14.91 6.67
C GLU A 106 0.64 13.38 6.74
N ILE A 107 0.58 12.71 5.58
CA ILE A 107 0.59 11.26 5.47
C ILE A 107 2.01 10.81 5.10
N LYS A 108 2.56 9.86 5.85
CA LYS A 108 3.89 9.29 5.55
C LYS A 108 3.77 8.16 4.53
N LEU A 109 4.72 8.06 3.61
CA LEU A 109 4.88 6.90 2.72
C LEU A 109 6.17 6.15 3.04
N GLU A 110 6.06 4.87 3.33
CA GLU A 110 7.19 3.97 3.51
C GLU A 110 7.13 2.84 2.48
N VAL A 111 8.22 2.62 1.75
CA VAL A 111 8.32 1.54 0.76
C VAL A 111 9.26 0.48 1.31
N VAL A 112 8.74 -0.72 1.50
CA VAL A 112 9.47 -1.87 2.06
C VAL A 112 9.51 -2.96 1.00
N VAL A 113 10.70 -3.27 0.51
CA VAL A 113 10.89 -4.44 -0.35
C VAL A 113 11.12 -5.64 0.56
N ARG A 114 10.19 -6.60 0.57
CA ARG A 114 10.44 -7.91 1.18
C ARG A 114 11.43 -8.62 0.29
N ASN A 115 12.71 -8.45 0.57
CA ASN A 115 13.73 -9.32 0.02
C ASN A 115 13.50 -10.69 0.70
N ASP A 116 12.65 -11.52 0.12
CA ASP A 116 12.79 -12.96 0.31
C ASP A 116 14.10 -13.30 -0.42
N GLU A 117 15.22 -12.97 0.22
CA GLU A 117 16.46 -13.67 -0.07
C GLU A 117 16.11 -15.11 0.17
N ILE A 118 15.80 -15.81 -0.91
CA ILE A 118 15.88 -17.25 -1.00
C ILE A 118 17.25 -17.57 -0.41
N ARG A 119 17.26 -17.91 0.87
CA ARG A 119 18.35 -18.57 1.54
C ARG A 119 18.44 -19.91 0.83
N MET A 120 19.14 -19.93 -0.30
CA MET A 120 19.64 -21.16 -0.86
C MET A 120 20.53 -21.75 0.23
N PRO A 121 20.21 -22.92 0.81
CA PRO A 121 21.22 -23.60 1.60
C PRO A 121 22.31 -24.00 0.62
N ASN A 122 23.45 -23.31 0.69
CA ASN A 122 24.71 -23.82 0.15
C ASN A 122 24.96 -25.15 0.85
N GLY A 123 24.64 -26.24 0.15
CA GLY A 123 24.71 -27.62 0.60
C GLY A 123 25.38 -28.46 -0.49
N GLU A 124 26.67 -28.19 -0.62
CA GLU A 124 27.75 -28.97 -1.22
C GLU A 124 27.49 -30.45 -1.62
N SER A 125 28.22 -30.84 -2.67
CA SER A 125 28.73 -32.20 -2.96
C SER A 125 27.83 -33.14 -3.77
N MET A 126 27.86 -32.97 -5.09
CA MET A 126 27.73 -34.11 -6.00
C MET A 126 28.94 -35.04 -5.79
N THR A 127 28.69 -36.13 -5.07
CA THR A 127 29.56 -37.28 -4.89
C THR A 127 30.13 -37.75 -6.23
N LYS A 128 31.46 -37.79 -6.37
CA LYS A 128 32.11 -38.76 -7.25
C LYS A 128 32.58 -39.92 -6.37
N PRO A 129 32.12 -41.14 -6.66
CA PRO A 129 33.11 -42.18 -6.92
C PRO A 129 32.70 -43.09 -8.08
N LYS A 130 33.61 -43.29 -9.01
CA LYS A 130 33.81 -44.57 -9.70
C LYS A 130 35.29 -44.76 -9.96
#